data_AF-A0A1F8P819-F1
#
_entry.id   AF-A0A1F8P819-F1
#
_cell.length_a   1.000
_cell.length_b   1.000
_cell.length_c   1.000
_cell.angle_alpha   90.00
_cell.angle_beta   90.00
_cell.angle_gamma   90.00
#
_symmetry.space_group_name_H-M   'P 1'
#
loop_
_entity.id
_entity.type
_entity.pdbx_description
1 polymer ?
#
loop_
_entity_poly.entity_id
_entity_poly.type
_entity_poly.pdbx_seq_one_letter_code
_entity_poly.pdbx_strand_id
1 'polypeptide(L)'
;MARISYLGPDQISDPQCRKWLEQAMESGWPGPENQAIRAHNPVTMRSSTMFREDLKQNGVLAPELRELMRARIAISWEDMFGMAGCHY
;
A
#
# COMPACT_ATOMS: atom_id res chain seq x y z
N MET A 1 -17.81 -3.05 5.67
CA MET A 1 -16.62 -2.48 5.00
C MET A 1 -16.45 -1.04 5.48
N ALA A 2 -15.29 -0.67 6.02
CA ALA A 2 -15.03 0.70 6.46
C ALA A 2 -14.91 1.60 5.21
N ARG A 3 -15.69 2.69 5.15
CA ARG A 3 -15.62 3.69 4.06
C ARG A 3 -14.61 4.77 4.43
N ILE A 4 -13.34 4.53 4.12
CA ILE A 4 -12.28 5.54 4.28
C ILE A 4 -12.27 6.41 3.02
N SER A 5 -12.24 7.73 3.17
CA SER A 5 -12.14 8.65 2.03
C SER A 5 -10.75 8.65 1.41
N TYR A 6 -10.65 9.05 0.15
CA TYR A 6 -9.37 9.27 -0.54
C TYR A 6 -8.95 10.72 -0.40
N LEU A 7 -7.72 10.98 0.08
CA LEU A 7 -7.15 12.32 0.13
C LEU A 7 -6.46 12.69 -1.18
N GLY A 8 -6.68 13.92 -1.64
CA GLY A 8 -5.87 14.57 -2.68
C GLY A 8 -4.58 15.20 -2.11
N PRO A 9 -3.58 15.50 -2.96
CA PRO A 9 -2.32 16.11 -2.53
C PRO A 9 -2.50 17.45 -1.78
N ASP A 10 -3.50 18.24 -2.16
CA ASP A 10 -3.88 19.51 -1.57
C ASP A 10 -4.45 19.38 -0.14
N GLN A 11 -4.94 18.19 0.21
CA GLN A 11 -5.51 17.90 1.52
C GLN A 11 -4.48 17.38 2.53
N ILE A 12 -3.25 17.11 2.09
CA ILE A 12 -2.19 16.52 2.92
C ILE A 12 -1.27 17.64 3.41
N SER A 13 -1.17 17.83 4.72
CA SER A 13 -0.30 18.85 5.34
C SER A 13 1.16 18.42 5.42
N ASP A 14 1.45 17.13 5.64
CA ASP A 14 2.81 16.60 5.68
C ASP A 14 3.43 16.60 4.26
N PRO A 15 4.51 17.37 4.02
CA PRO A 15 5.07 17.54 2.68
C PRO A 15 5.66 16.26 2.11
N GLN A 16 6.16 15.36 2.95
CA GLN A 16 6.74 14.09 2.50
C GLN A 16 5.64 13.11 2.08
N CYS A 17 4.53 13.07 2.82
CA CYS A 17 3.34 12.29 2.48
C CYS A 17 2.71 12.80 1.18
N ARG A 18 2.59 14.12 1.00
CA ARG A 18 2.13 14.71 -0.25
C ARG A 18 2.99 14.26 -1.43
N LYS A 19 4.31 14.38 -1.30
CA LYS A 19 5.26 13.96 -2.33
C LYS A 19 5.12 12.49 -2.70
N TRP A 20 4.96 11.61 -1.71
CA TRP A 20 4.77 10.18 -1.99
C TRP A 20 3.44 9.88 -2.70
N LEU A 21 2.38 10.64 -2.44
CA LEU A 21 1.12 10.50 -3.19
C LEU A 21 1.31 10.98 -4.64
N GLU A 22 1.94 12.14 -4.85
CA GLU A 22 2.22 12.68 -6.19
C GLU A 22 3.05 11.69 -7.03
N GLN A 23 4.12 11.12 -6.45
CA GLN A 23 4.93 10.09 -7.10
C GLN A 23 4.13 8.82 -7.44
N ALA A 24 3.22 8.41 -6.56
CA ALA A 24 2.35 7.26 -6.81
C ALA A 24 1.37 7.54 -7.96
N MET A 25 0.82 8.77 -8.03
CA MET A 25 -0.05 9.21 -9.14
C MET A 25 0.70 9.24 -10.47
N GLU A 26 1.95 9.71 -10.48
CA GLU A 26 2.78 9.78 -11.69
C GLU A 26 3.20 8.39 -12.19
N SER A 27 3.63 7.51 -11.29
CA SER A 27 4.17 6.18 -11.64
C SER A 27 3.11 5.08 -11.70
N GLY A 28 1.91 5.31 -11.15
CA GLY A 28 0.90 4.29 -10.89
C GLY A 28 1.30 3.27 -9.81
N TRP A 29 2.44 3.46 -9.14
CA TRP A 29 2.97 2.49 -8.18
C TRP A 29 3.63 3.14 -6.94
N PRO A 30 3.31 2.68 -5.72
CA PRO A 30 2.17 1.81 -5.38
C PRO A 30 0.85 2.49 -5.77
N GLY A 31 -0.24 1.72 -5.89
CA GLY A 31 -1.53 2.24 -6.35
C GLY A 31 -1.93 3.56 -5.66
N PRO A 32 -2.24 4.64 -6.41
CA PRO A 32 -2.54 5.96 -5.85
C PRO A 32 -3.64 5.93 -4.79
N GLU A 33 -4.66 5.09 -4.98
CA GLU A 33 -5.79 4.90 -4.08
C GLU A 33 -5.33 4.41 -2.71
N ASN A 34 -4.38 3.47 -2.69
CA ASN A 34 -3.80 2.96 -1.45
C ASN A 34 -2.99 4.03 -0.72
N GLN A 35 -2.26 4.87 -1.46
CA GLN A 35 -1.48 5.95 -0.86
C GLN A 35 -2.39 7.07 -0.34
N ALA A 36 -3.46 7.40 -1.05
CA ALA A 36 -4.47 8.36 -0.63
C ALA A 36 -5.18 7.93 0.68
N ILE A 37 -5.45 6.62 0.85
CA ILE A 37 -5.97 6.08 2.12
C ILE A 37 -4.92 6.17 3.23
N ARG A 38 -3.66 5.80 2.95
CA ARG A 38 -2.60 5.84 3.99
C ARG A 38 -2.26 7.25 4.43
N ALA A 39 -2.45 8.25 3.57
CA ALA A 39 -2.16 9.65 3.87
C ALA A 39 -2.97 10.24 5.02
N HIS A 40 -4.09 9.60 5.42
CA HIS A 40 -4.81 9.94 6.65
C HIS A 40 -3.95 9.82 7.92
N ASN A 41 -2.91 8.98 7.88
CA ASN A 41 -1.96 8.83 8.98
C ASN A 41 -0.52 8.85 8.45
N PRO A 42 0.24 9.94 8.67
CA PRO A 42 1.62 10.07 8.19
C PRO A 42 2.54 8.94 8.65
N VAL A 43 2.34 8.39 9.85
CA VAL A 43 3.12 7.26 10.37
C VAL A 43 2.85 6.01 9.52
N THR A 44 1.57 5.71 9.27
CA THR A 44 1.16 4.59 8.42
C THR A 44 1.74 4.70 7.00
N MET A 45 1.65 5.89 6.40
CA MET A 45 2.18 6.14 5.05
C MET A 45 3.70 5.98 5.00
N ARG A 46 4.41 6.53 5.99
CA ARG A 46 5.87 6.44 6.12
C ARG A 46 6.33 5.00 6.30
N SER A 47 5.81 4.29 7.29
CA SER A 47 6.18 2.90 7.56
C SER A 47 5.91 2.01 6.34
N SER A 48 4.76 2.19 5.69
CA SER A 48 4.40 1.43 4.49
C SER A 48 5.29 1.69 3.28
N THR A 49 5.71 2.93 3.08
CA THR A 49 6.53 3.34 1.93
C THR A 49 7.98 2.91 2.15
N MET A 50 8.54 3.20 3.33
CA MET A 50 9.92 2.84 3.67
C MET A 50 10.12 1.33 3.69
N PHE A 51 9.18 0.57 4.27
CA PHE A 51 9.26 -0.88 4.28
C PHE A 51 9.29 -1.48 2.87
N ARG A 52 8.48 -0.94 1.94
CA ARG A 52 8.49 -1.39 0.53
C ARG A 52 9.82 -1.13 -0.15
N GLU A 53 10.39 0.06 0.04
CA GLU A 53 11.70 0.38 -0.55
C GLU A 53 12.82 -0.45 0.05
N ASP A 54 12.79 -0.68 1.36
CA ASP A 54 13.76 -1.56 2.02
C ASP A 54 13.65 -3.00 1.50
N LEU A 55 12.43 -3.55 1.38
CA LEU A 55 12.24 -4.85 0.75
C LEU A 55 12.79 -4.87 -0.68
N LYS A 56 12.57 -3.81 -1.47
CA LYS A 56 13.05 -3.75 -2.86
C LYS A 56 14.58 -3.80 -2.93
N GLN A 57 15.28 -3.12 -2.02
CA GLN A 57 16.74 -2.99 -2.01
C GLN A 57 17.45 -4.14 -1.28
N ASN A 58 16.91 -4.55 -0.13
CA ASN A 58 17.55 -5.43 0.84
C ASN A 58 16.78 -6.75 1.04
N GLY A 59 15.76 -7.03 0.21
CA GLY A 59 14.97 -8.25 0.29
C GLY A 59 15.80 -9.51 -0.02
N VAL A 60 15.63 -10.55 0.80
CA VAL A 60 16.37 -11.82 0.65
C VAL A 60 15.83 -12.73 -0.46
N LEU A 61 14.65 -12.42 -1.01
CA LEU A 61 13.99 -13.19 -2.05
C LEU A 61 13.97 -12.41 -3.38
N ALA A 62 14.09 -13.15 -4.47
CA ALA A 62 13.91 -12.60 -5.82
C ALA A 62 12.55 -11.89 -5.94
N PRO A 63 12.45 -10.81 -6.73
CA PRO A 63 11.21 -10.03 -6.89
C PRO A 63 9.99 -10.89 -7.23
N GLU A 64 10.13 -11.85 -8.14
CA GLU A 64 9.06 -12.71 -8.63
C GLU A 64 8.51 -13.61 -7.51
N LEU A 65 9.39 -14.14 -6.67
CA LEU A 65 9.01 -14.98 -5.53
C LEU A 65 8.29 -14.17 -4.45
N ARG A 66 8.69 -12.91 -4.24
CA ARG A 66 7.99 -12.00 -3.31
C ARG A 66 6.58 -11.68 -3.78
N GLU A 67 6.40 -11.41 -5.07
CA GLU A 67 5.07 -11.16 -5.63
C GLU A 67 4.18 -12.41 -5.60
N LEU A 68 4.73 -13.60 -5.88
CA LEU A 68 4.02 -14.86 -5.73
C LEU A 68 3.56 -15.09 -4.29
N MET A 69 4.44 -14.85 -3.31
CA MET A 69 4.09 -14.92 -1.88
C MET A 69 3.01 -13.91 -1.50
N ARG A 70 3.12 -12.66 -1.95
CA ARG A 70 2.14 -11.60 -1.69
C ARG A 70 0.77 -12.01 -2.23
N ALA A 71 0.71 -12.53 -3.45
CA ALA A 71 -0.52 -13.01 -4.05
C ALA A 71 -1.09 -14.20 -3.27
N ARG A 72 -0.28 -15.21 -2.92
CA ARG A 72 -0.71 -16.38 -2.16
C ARG A 72 -1.30 -16.00 -0.80
N ILE A 73 -0.66 -15.08 -0.08
CA ILE A 73 -1.14 -14.57 1.21
C ILE A 73 -2.48 -13.85 1.02
N ALA A 74 -2.56 -12.93 0.05
CA ALA A 74 -3.77 -12.15 -0.22
C ALA A 74 -4.99 -13.03 -0.55
N ILE A 75 -4.81 -14.12 -1.32
CA ILE A 75 -5.91 -15.03 -1.66
C ILE A 75 -6.21 -16.06 -0.56
N SER A 76 -5.25 -16.35 0.33
CA SER A 76 -5.48 -17.30 1.44
C SER A 76 -6.38 -16.76 2.54
N TRP A 77 -6.63 -15.45 2.54
CA TRP A 77 -7.40 -14.77 3.57
C TRP A 77 -8.86 -15.23 3.65
N GLU A 78 -9.49 -15.55 2.52
CA GLU A 78 -10.87 -16.02 2.49
C GLU A 78 -11.02 -17.34 3.24
N ASP A 79 -10.15 -18.31 2.92
CA ASP A 79 -10.10 -19.62 3.58
C ASP A 79 -9.74 -19.48 5.08
N MET A 80 -8.82 -18.59 5.41
CA MET A 80 -8.27 -18.48 6.77
C MET A 80 -9.26 -17.86 7.77
N PHE A 81 -10.17 -17.01 7.31
CA PHE A 81 -11.15 -16.32 8.17
C PHE A 81 -12.61 -16.69 7.88
N GLY A 82 -12.86 -17.66 7.00
CA GLY A 82 -14.22 -18.06 6.62
C GLY A 82 -15.03 -16.92 5.99
N MET A 83 -14.35 -15.93 5.41
CA MET A 83 -14.97 -14.74 4.81
C MET A 83 -15.17 -14.99 3.31
N ALA A 84 -16.19 -15.77 2.96
CA ALA A 84 -16.59 -15.95 1.57
C ALA A 84 -16.94 -14.58 0.95
N GLY A 85 -16.19 -14.16 -0.07
CA GLY A 85 -16.46 -12.94 -0.84
C GLY A 85 -15.83 -11.65 -0.30
N CYS A 86 -14.84 -11.72 0.59
CA CYS A 86 -14.04 -10.55 0.96
C CYS A 86 -12.92 -10.34 -0.07
N HIS A 87 -13.31 -9.94 -1.28
CA HIS A 87 -12.36 -9.47 -2.28
C HIS A 87 -11.86 -8.07 -1.87
N TYR A 88 -10.55 -7.89 -1.90
CA TYR A 88 -9.94 -6.57 -1.92
C TYR A 88 -10.48 -5.73 -3.08
#